data_AF-A0A377ZLV2-F1
#
_entry.id   AF-A0A377ZLV2-F1
#
_cell.length_a   1.000
_cell.length_b   1.000
_cell.length_c   1.000
_cell.angle_alpha   90.00
_cell.angle_beta   90.00
_cell.angle_gamma   90.00
#
_symmetry.space_group_name_H-M   'P 1'
#
loop_
_entity.id
_entity.type
_entity.pdbx_description
1 polymer ?
#
loop_
_entity_poly.entity_id
_entity_poly.type
_entity_poly.pdbx_seq_one_letter_code
_entity_poly.pdbx_strand_id
1 'polypeptide(L)'
;MLIDDYGHHPTEVDATIKAARAGWPDKNLVMVFQPHRYTRTRDLYDDFANVLTQVDALLMLDVYPAGEAPIPGADSRSLCRTIRVAGKWIRSWCPIRPRPRRCWRQS
;
A
#
# COMPACT_ATOMS: atom_id res chain seq x y z
N MET A 1 -12.35 6.47 11.90
CA MET A 1 -13.33 5.93 10.93
C MET A 1 -12.64 4.78 10.21
N LEU A 2 -13.34 3.67 10.03
CA LEU A 2 -12.84 2.51 9.30
C LEU A 2 -13.74 2.35 8.07
N ILE A 3 -13.13 2.31 6.89
CA ILE A 3 -13.80 2.04 5.62
C ILE A 3 -13.17 0.75 5.12
N ASP A 4 -13.99 -0.25 4.85
CA ASP A 4 -13.58 -1.47 4.18
C ASP A 4 -14.04 -1.37 2.72
N ASP A 5 -13.09 -1.39 1.80
CA ASP A 5 -13.34 -1.32 0.37
C ASP A 5 -12.82 -2.61 -0.26
N TYR A 6 -13.74 -3.40 -0.83
CA TYR A 6 -13.41 -4.60 -1.59
C TYR A 6 -12.95 -4.25 -3.01
N GLY A 7 -12.59 -2.99 -3.28
CA GLY A 7 -12.03 -2.55 -4.56
C GLY A 7 -10.78 -3.34 -4.93
N HIS A 8 -10.93 -4.30 -5.85
CA HIS A 8 -9.81 -5.07 -6.40
C HIS A 8 -9.23 -4.41 -7.65
N HIS A 9 -9.86 -3.32 -8.13
CA HIS A 9 -9.37 -2.53 -9.25
C HIS A 9 -8.72 -1.21 -8.79
N PRO A 10 -7.57 -0.81 -9.38
CA PRO A 10 -6.88 0.43 -9.04
C PRO A 10 -7.77 1.68 -9.12
N THR A 11 -8.70 1.71 -10.08
CA THR A 11 -9.64 2.83 -10.29
C THR A 11 -10.59 3.03 -9.11
N GLU A 12 -11.08 1.94 -8.51
CA GLU A 12 -11.99 1.99 -7.37
C GLU A 12 -11.23 2.54 -6.15
N VAL A 13 -10.03 2.02 -5.92
CA VAL A 13 -9.15 2.48 -4.82
C VAL A 13 -8.80 3.96 -4.97
N ASP A 14 -8.49 4.43 -6.18
CA ASP A 14 -8.19 5.84 -6.44
C ASP A 14 -9.40 6.75 -6.15
N ALA A 15 -10.60 6.34 -6.56
CA ALA A 15 -11.83 7.08 -6.27
C ALA A 15 -12.09 7.16 -4.75
N THR A 16 -11.92 6.04 -4.03
CA THR A 16 -12.07 5.98 -2.57
C THR A 16 -11.05 6.89 -1.86
N ILE A 17 -9.79 6.89 -2.30
CA ILE A 17 -8.75 7.77 -1.74
C ILE A 17 -9.10 9.25 -1.96
N LYS A 18 -9.53 9.61 -3.17
CA LYS A 18 -9.93 10.99 -3.49
C LYS A 18 -11.14 11.44 -2.67
N ALA A 19 -12.15 10.59 -2.52
CA ALA A 19 -13.32 10.88 -1.70
C ALA A 19 -12.93 11.06 -0.22
N ALA A 20 -12.06 10.20 0.32
CA ALA A 20 -11.56 10.32 1.68
C ALA A 20 -10.74 11.61 1.89
N ARG A 21 -9.90 11.98 0.94
CA ARG A 21 -9.14 13.24 0.98
C ARG A 21 -10.03 14.48 0.91
N ALA A 22 -11.06 14.45 0.07
CA ALA A 22 -12.01 15.55 -0.04
C ALA A 22 -12.86 15.72 1.24
N GLY A 23 -13.26 14.62 1.87
CA GLY A 23 -14.03 14.64 3.12
C GLY A 23 -13.20 15.01 4.35
N TRP A 24 -11.92 14.65 4.39
CA TRP A 24 -11.03 14.87 5.54
C TRP A 24 -9.61 15.32 5.12
N PRO A 25 -9.44 16.57 4.67
CA PRO A 25 -8.16 17.07 4.15
C PRO A 25 -7.03 17.07 5.21
N ASP A 26 -7.36 17.36 6.47
CA ASP A 26 -6.37 17.47 7.56
C ASP A 26 -6.13 16.18 8.35
N LYS A 27 -6.69 15.04 7.89
CA LYS A 27 -6.54 13.75 8.57
C LYS A 27 -5.54 12.86 7.85
N ASN A 28 -4.78 12.10 8.64
CA ASN A 28 -3.86 11.09 8.12
C ASN A 28 -4.66 9.95 7.50
N LEU A 29 -4.45 9.70 6.21
CA LEU A 29 -5.05 8.58 5.49
C LEU A 29 -4.17 7.34 5.64
N VAL A 30 -4.67 6.38 6.42
CA VAL A 30 -4.02 5.08 6.65
C VAL A 30 -4.77 4.03 5.85
N MET A 31 -4.07 3.32 4.97
CA MET A 31 -4.63 2.26 4.15
C MET A 31 -3.99 0.92 4.52
N VAL A 32 -4.82 -0.12 4.65
CA VAL A 32 -4.37 -1.51 4.74
C VAL A 32 -4.76 -2.18 3.43
N PHE A 33 -3.78 -2.71 2.69
CA PHE A 33 -4.01 -3.33 1.40
C PHE A 33 -3.51 -4.77 1.39
N GLN A 34 -4.38 -5.69 0.99
CA GLN A 34 -4.05 -7.09 0.75
C GLN A 34 -4.23 -7.39 -0.74
N PRO A 35 -3.14 -7.63 -1.49
CA PRO A 35 -3.26 -8.03 -2.89
C PRO A 35 -3.91 -9.41 -3.00
N HIS A 36 -4.86 -9.55 -3.92
CA HIS A 36 -5.52 -10.82 -4.21
C HIS A 36 -5.03 -11.36 -5.56
N ARG A 37 -4.44 -12.56 -5.56
CA ARG A 37 -3.77 -13.23 -6.70
C ARG A 37 -2.49 -12.57 -7.18
N TYR A 38 -1.55 -13.40 -7.63
CA TYR A 38 -0.28 -12.95 -8.20
C TYR A 38 -0.44 -12.46 -9.63
N THR A 39 -1.29 -13.13 -10.42
CA THR A 39 -1.58 -12.73 -11.81
C THR A 39 -2.10 -11.31 -11.91
N ARG A 40 -3.11 -10.96 -11.10
CA ARG A 40 -3.67 -9.60 -11.04
C ARG A 40 -2.66 -8.56 -10.56
N THR A 41 -1.85 -8.92 -9.56
CA THR A 41 -0.80 -8.02 -9.04
C THR A 41 0.27 -7.75 -10.10
N ARG A 42 0.61 -8.73 -10.94
CA ARG A 42 1.51 -8.55 -12.08
C ARG A 42 0.89 -7.67 -13.16
N ASP A 43 -0.35 -7.94 -13.55
CA ASP A 43 -0.98 -7.29 -14.69
C ASP A 43 -1.28 -5.80 -14.44
N LEU A 44 -1.54 -5.43 -13.17
CA LEU A 44 -1.87 -4.07 -12.75
C LEU A 44 -0.80 -3.46 -11.82
N TYR A 45 0.44 -3.95 -11.92
CA TYR A 45 1.51 -3.62 -10.98
C TYR A 45 1.77 -2.11 -10.87
N ASP A 46 1.94 -1.44 -12.01
CA ASP A 46 2.25 -0.01 -12.06
C ASP A 46 1.06 0.84 -11.59
N ASP A 47 -0.16 0.44 -11.93
CA ASP A 47 -1.38 1.13 -11.48
C ASP A 47 -1.53 1.05 -9.96
N PHE A 48 -1.32 -0.14 -9.38
CA PHE A 48 -1.31 -0.30 -7.92
C PHE A 48 -0.21 0.54 -7.27
N ALA A 49 1.01 0.52 -7.82
CA ALA A 49 2.10 1.33 -7.29
C ALA A 49 1.74 2.83 -7.29
N ASN A 50 1.16 3.33 -8.38
CA ASN A 50 0.74 4.72 -8.49
C ASN A 50 -0.35 5.09 -7.49
N VAL A 51 -1.42 4.30 -7.40
CA VAL A 51 -2.56 4.59 -6.51
C VAL A 51 -2.15 4.51 -5.03
N LEU A 52 -1.39 3.48 -4.66
CA LEU A 52 -0.95 3.26 -3.29
C LEU A 52 0.08 4.30 -2.81
N THR A 53 0.68 5.10 -3.70
CA THR A 53 1.55 6.22 -3.29
C THR A 53 0.77 7.47 -2.84
N GLN A 54 -0.55 7.50 -3.00
CA GLN A 54 -1.37 8.67 -2.66
C GLN A 54 -1.74 8.75 -1.17
N VAL A 55 -1.58 7.66 -0.42
CA VAL A 55 -1.90 7.56 1.01
C VAL A 55 -0.72 7.99 1.89
N ASP A 56 -0.98 8.44 3.11
CA ASP A 56 0.08 8.88 4.05
C ASP A 56 0.76 7.69 4.72
N ALA A 57 0.00 6.66 5.04
CA ALA A 57 0.50 5.42 5.63
C ALA A 57 -0.13 4.23 4.92
N LEU A 58 0.72 3.28 4.52
CA LEU A 58 0.32 2.06 3.85
C LEU A 58 0.83 0.87 4.66
N LEU A 59 -0.10 -0.01 5.03
CA LEU A 59 0.21 -1.33 5.55
C LEU A 59 -0.11 -2.33 4.44
N MET A 60 0.91 -3.09 4.04
CA MET A 60 0.76 -4.10 3.01
C MET A 60 0.79 -5.48 3.65
N LEU A 61 -0.24 -6.26 3.36
CA LEU A 61 -0.29 -7.67 3.73
C LEU A 61 0.33 -8.52 2.62
N ASP A 62 0.67 -9.77 2.95
CA ASP A 62 1.15 -10.72 1.95
C ASP A 62 0.04 -11.05 0.95
N VAL A 63 0.44 -11.34 -0.30
CA VAL A 63 -0.48 -11.66 -1.40
C VAL A 63 -1.28 -12.90 -1.03
N TYR A 64 -2.60 -12.82 -1.14
CA TYR A 64 -3.46 -13.99 -1.02
C TYR A 64 -3.38 -14.79 -2.34
N PRO A 65 -2.79 -16.00 -2.34
CA PRO A 65 -2.47 -16.73 -3.56
C PRO A 65 -3.73 -17.21 -4.32
N ALA A 66 -4.85 -17.43 -3.63
CA ALA A 66 -6.07 -18.02 -4.19
C ALA A 66 -5.82 -19.29 -5.06
N GLY A 67 -4.79 -20.07 -4.73
CA GLY A 67 -4.39 -21.27 -5.47
C GLY A 67 -3.32 -21.06 -6.56
N GLU A 68 -2.85 -19.84 -6.79
CA GLU A 68 -1.77 -19.54 -7.75
C GLU A 68 -0.38 -19.78 -7.14
N ALA A 69 0.55 -20.22 -8.00
CA ALA A 69 1.97 -20.26 -7.63
C ALA A 69 2.53 -18.83 -7.47
N PRO A 70 3.42 -18.59 -6.50
CA PRO A 70 4.09 -17.30 -6.35
C PRO A 70 4.80 -16.88 -7.63
N ILE A 71 4.49 -15.69 -8.12
CA ILE A 71 5.13 -15.13 -9.32
C ILE A 71 6.25 -14.18 -8.89
N PRO A 72 7.51 -14.40 -9.34
CA PRO A 72 8.61 -13.49 -9.06
C PRO A 72 8.30 -12.06 -9.54
N GLY A 73 8.47 -11.07 -8.66
CA GLY A 73 8.22 -9.65 -8.97
C GLY A 73 6.78 -9.17 -8.74
N ALA A 74 5.82 -10.09 -8.60
CA ALA A 74 4.41 -9.76 -8.31
C ALA A 74 4.04 -9.99 -6.83
N ASP A 75 5.01 -9.90 -5.93
CA ASP A 75 4.80 -10.05 -4.49
C ASP A 75 4.64 -8.69 -3.79
N SER A 76 4.02 -8.71 -2.61
CA SER A 76 3.83 -7.52 -1.76
C SER A 76 5.14 -6.80 -1.46
N ARG A 77 6.26 -7.52 -1.38
CA ARG A 77 7.59 -6.95 -1.14
C ARG A 77 8.09 -6.14 -2.31
N SER A 78 7.93 -6.63 -3.54
CA SER A 78 8.30 -5.90 -4.74
C SER A 78 7.48 -4.63 -4.84
N LEU A 79 6.16 -4.72 -4.64
CA LEU A 79 5.26 -3.55 -4.66
C LEU A 79 5.66 -2.52 -3.60
N CYS A 80 5.89 -2.96 -2.35
CA CYS A 80 6.39 -2.10 -1.28
C CYS A 80 7.71 -1.42 -1.63
N ARG A 81 8.63 -2.13 -2.29
CA ARG A 81 9.92 -1.57 -2.70
C ARG A 81 9.74 -0.47 -3.74
N THR A 82 8.92 -0.70 -4.74
CA THR A 82 8.60 0.28 -5.79
C THR A 82 7.98 1.54 -5.20
N ILE A 83 6.97 1.38 -4.34
CA ILE A 83 6.31 2.49 -3.62
C ILE A 83 7.32 3.26 -2.75
N ARG A 84 8.24 2.56 -2.09
CA ARG A 84 9.26 3.18 -1.23
C ARG A 84 10.32 3.94 -2.02
N VAL A 85 10.69 3.47 -3.21
CA VAL A 85 11.60 4.17 -4.13
C VAL A 85 10.92 5.42 -4.71
N ALA A 86 9.61 5.39 -4.94
CA ALA A 86 8.83 6.53 -5.42
C ALA A 86 8.77 7.73 -4.44
N GLY A 87 9.40 7.64 -3.26
CA GLY A 87 9.89 8.83 -2.54
C GLY A 87 8.86 9.61 -1.71
N LYS A 88 7.59 9.20 -1.67
CA LYS A 88 6.67 9.71 -0.65
C LYS A 88 6.97 9.01 0.67
N TRP A 89 7.10 9.79 1.75
CA TRP A 89 7.37 9.36 3.12
C TRP A 89 6.21 8.53 3.70
N ILE A 90 5.88 7.43 3.05
CA ILE A 90 4.92 6.46 3.54
C ILE A 90 5.57 5.82 4.73
N ARG A 91 4.90 5.90 5.89
CA ARG A 91 5.23 5.06 7.05
C ARG A 91 4.87 3.62 6.72
N SER A 92 5.59 3.00 5.79
CA SER A 92 5.39 1.60 5.39
C SER A 92 5.82 0.72 6.55
N TRP A 93 4.88 0.07 7.21
CA TRP A 93 5.19 -0.95 8.21
C TRP A 93 5.30 -2.29 7.48
N CYS A 94 6.55 -2.76 7.31
CA CYS A 94 6.84 -4.10 6.80
C CYS A 94 7.19 -4.97 8.02
N PRO A 95 6.47 -6.08 8.27
CA PRO A 95 6.59 -6.83 9.53
C PRO A 95 7.96 -7.50 9.79
N ILE A 96 8.93 -7.39 8.86
CA ILE A 96 10.21 -8.12 8.92
C ILE A 96 11.45 -7.21 8.92
N ARG A 97 11.34 -5.92 9.23
CA ARG A 97 12.52 -5.08 9.54
C ARG A 97 12.40 -4.42 10.90
N PRO A 98 13.33 -4.68 11.85
CA PRO A 98 13.45 -3.84 13.03
C PRO A 98 13.77 -2.43 12.54
N ARG A 99 12.92 -1.45 12.89
CA ARG A 99 13.21 -0.04 12.63
C ARG A 99 14.53 0.30 13.33
N PRO A 100 15.50 0.98 12.67
CA PRO A 100 16.52 1.69 13.44
C PRO A 100 15.78 2.76 14.24
N ARG A 101 15.97 2.72 15.57
CA ARG A 101 15.44 3.70 16.51
C ARG A 101 15.88 5.09 16.01
N ARG A 102 14.96 5.89 15.47
CA ARG A 102 15.22 7.33 15.34
C ARG A 102 15.34 7.88 16.75
N CYS A 103 16.57 8.27 17.07
CA CYS A 103 16.96 8.97 18.28
C CYS A 103 16.10 10.23 18.38
N TRP A 104 15.11 10.22 19.28
CA TRP A 104 14.59 11.45 19.85
C TRP A 104 15.71 11.99 20.74
N ARG A 105 16.53 12.91 20.22
CA ARG A 105 17.34 13.78 21.08
C ARG A 105 16.68 15.15 21.07
N GLN A 106 16.06 15.42 22.20
CA GLN A 106 15.68 16.75 22.68
C GLN A 106 16.93 17.63 22.75
N SER A 107 16.77 18.91 22.39
CA SER A 107 17.22 20.12 23.11
C SER A 107 17.10 21.33 22.18
#